data_AF-A0AAU4XTW4-F1
#
_entry.id   AF-A0AAU4XTW4-F1
#
_cell.length_a   1.000
_cell.length_b   1.000
_cell.length_c   1.000
_cell.angle_alpha   90.00
_cell.angle_beta   90.00
_cell.angle_gamma   90.00
#
_symmetry.space_group_name_H-M   'P 1'
#
loop_
_entity.id
_entity.type
_entity.pdbx_description
1 polymer ?
#
loop_
_entity_poly.entity_id
_entity_poly.type
_entity_poly.pdbx_seq_one_letter_code
_entity_poly.pdbx_strand_id
1 'polypeptide(L)'
;MGGVVHGVQCRLRDPRHRRPAHPAPLRREADGSFTPVDWDTTIREIAARLKTVCDTHGGESIFFYGGGGQGNHLGGAYSGALLRALGARYRSNPLAQEKTGEGFVDAHLTGGHTTGDVQNADVSLFLGKNPWPSHGVPRARTVLKDIAKDPTPHHDRH
;
A
#
# COMPACT_ATOMS: atom_id res chain seq x y z
N MET A 1 -21.74 -9.58 29.10
CA MET A 1 -21.40 -10.87 28.47
C MET A 1 -20.27 -10.62 27.49
N GLY A 2 -19.12 -11.28 27.67
CA GLY A 2 -17.89 -11.02 26.91
C GLY A 2 -17.90 -11.72 25.55
N GLY A 3 -17.74 -10.95 24.48
CA GLY A 3 -17.49 -11.48 23.13
C GLY A 3 -16.02 -11.78 22.95
N VAL A 4 -15.69 -13.04 22.69
CA VAL A 4 -14.33 -13.48 22.32
C VAL A 4 -14.11 -13.11 20.84
N VAL A 5 -13.18 -12.20 20.57
CA VAL A 5 -12.72 -11.90 19.21
C VAL A 5 -11.62 -12.89 18.86
N HIS A 6 -11.96 -13.95 18.11
CA HIS A 6 -10.96 -14.81 17.48
C HIS A 6 -10.37 -14.11 16.25
N GLY A 7 -9.27 -13.38 16.46
CA GLY A 7 -8.43 -12.90 15.35
C GLY A 7 -7.50 -14.01 14.89
N VAL A 8 -7.68 -14.51 13.67
CA VAL A 8 -6.65 -15.32 13.00
C VAL A 8 -5.52 -14.38 12.59
N GLN A 9 -4.55 -14.19 13.48
CA GLN A 9 -3.31 -13.50 13.17
C GLN A 9 -2.44 -14.47 12.34
N CYS A 10 -2.28 -14.20 11.04
CA CYS A 10 -1.18 -14.80 10.28
C CYS A 10 0.12 -14.55 11.05
N ARG A 11 0.86 -15.60 11.44
CA ARG A 11 2.20 -15.45 12.03
C ARG A 11 3.05 -14.66 11.05
N LEU A 12 3.33 -13.40 11.38
CA LEU A 12 4.36 -12.63 10.71
C LEU A 12 5.66 -13.46 10.79
N ARG A 13 6.26 -13.72 9.64
CA ARG A 13 7.52 -14.46 9.54
C ARG A 13 8.56 -13.75 10.41
N ASP A 14 9.26 -14.51 11.25
CA ASP A 14 10.31 -14.01 12.13
C ASP A 14 11.30 -13.13 11.33
N PRO A 15 11.58 -11.88 11.77
CA PRO A 15 12.52 -10.98 11.10
C PRO A 15 13.91 -11.59 10.86
N ARG A 16 14.31 -12.57 11.68
CA ARG A 16 15.57 -13.31 11.56
C ARG A 16 15.63 -14.24 10.34
N HIS A 17 14.48 -14.50 9.69
CA HIS A 17 14.37 -15.31 8.48
C HIS A 17 14.11 -14.46 7.23
N ARG A 18 14.43 -13.15 7.29
CA ARG A 18 14.43 -12.28 6.10
C ARG A 18 15.57 -12.73 5.21
N ARG A 19 15.27 -13.09 3.94
CA ARG A 19 16.34 -13.30 2.95
C ARG A 19 17.16 -12.01 2.86
N PRO A 20 18.50 -12.08 2.92
CA PRO A 20 19.33 -10.91 2.77
C PRO A 20 19.05 -10.26 1.41
N ALA A 21 19.22 -8.93 1.35
CA ALA A 21 19.18 -8.23 0.08
C ALA A 21 20.24 -8.85 -0.86
N HIS A 22 19.86 -9.05 -2.11
CA HIS A 22 20.83 -9.47 -3.12
C HIS A 22 21.77 -8.28 -3.41
N PRO A 23 23.09 -8.45 -3.33
CA PRO A 23 24.04 -7.36 -3.52
C PRO A 23 24.13 -6.90 -4.99
N ALA A 24 23.60 -7.70 -5.92
CA ALA A 24 23.57 -7.42 -7.35
C ALA A 24 22.20 -7.79 -7.94
N PRO A 25 21.83 -7.18 -9.08
CA PRO A 25 20.75 -7.67 -9.93
C PRO A 25 20.91 -9.15 -10.28
N LEU A 26 19.77 -9.82 -10.50
CA LEU A 26 19.72 -11.22 -10.90
C LEU A 26 19.02 -11.34 -12.24
N ARG A 27 19.62 -12.09 -13.18
CA ARG A 27 18.98 -12.48 -14.43
C ARG A 27 18.40 -13.88 -14.29
N ARG A 28 17.17 -14.07 -14.76
CA ARG A 28 16.54 -15.38 -14.85
C ARG A 28 17.00 -16.07 -16.15
N GLU A 29 17.57 -17.26 -16.02
CA GLU A 29 18.03 -18.07 -17.14
C GLU A 29 16.90 -18.96 -17.69
N ALA A 30 17.16 -19.60 -18.84
CA ALA A 30 16.16 -20.43 -19.53
C ALA A 30 15.68 -21.62 -18.69
N ASP A 31 16.55 -22.19 -17.86
CA ASP A 31 16.26 -23.28 -16.92
C ASP A 31 15.52 -22.82 -15.65
N GLY A 32 15.27 -21.51 -15.51
CA GLY A 32 14.62 -20.90 -14.35
C GLY A 32 15.56 -20.61 -13.18
N SER A 33 16.85 -20.89 -13.31
CA SER A 33 17.88 -20.45 -12.36
C SER A 33 18.10 -18.94 -12.44
N PHE A 34 18.80 -18.38 -11.45
CA PHE A 34 19.13 -16.97 -11.39
C PHE A 34 20.64 -16.78 -11.28
N THR A 35 21.19 -15.92 -12.13
CA THR A 35 22.62 -15.58 -12.15
C THR A 35 22.83 -14.10 -11.81
N PRO A 36 23.85 -13.73 -11.02
CA PRO A 36 24.19 -12.33 -10.81
C PRO A 36 24.64 -11.64 -12.10
N VAL A 37 24.20 -10.40 -12.30
CA VAL A 37 24.60 -9.52 -13.41
C VAL A 37 24.92 -8.14 -12.85
N ASP A 38 25.91 -7.45 -13.42
CA ASP A 38 26.26 -6.09 -13.00
C ASP A 38 25.17 -5.06 -13.40
N TRP A 39 25.19 -3.90 -12.74
CA TRP A 39 24.18 -2.86 -12.94
C TRP A 39 24.20 -2.26 -14.34
N ASP A 40 25.38 -2.04 -14.94
CA ASP A 40 25.49 -1.41 -16.25
C ASP A 40 24.93 -2.34 -17.33
N THR A 41 25.27 -3.62 -17.28
CA THR A 41 24.70 -4.64 -18.16
C THR A 41 23.19 -4.75 -17.97
N THR A 42 22.71 -4.80 -16.72
CA THR A 42 21.28 -4.90 -16.40
C THR A 42 20.48 -3.74 -16.98
N ILE A 43 20.93 -2.50 -16.75
CA ILE A 43 20.24 -1.29 -17.22
C ILE A 43 20.20 -1.27 -18.75
N ARG A 44 21.33 -1.58 -19.39
CA ARG A 44 21.45 -1.57 -20.86
C ARG A 44 20.54 -2.61 -21.52
N GLU A 45 20.49 -3.83 -20.97
CA GLU A 45 19.61 -4.90 -21.47
C GLU A 45 18.13 -4.55 -21.29
N ILE A 46 17.74 -4.04 -20.12
CA ILE A 46 16.34 -3.63 -19.85
C ILE A 46 15.94 -2.48 -20.78
N ALA A 47 16.79 -1.46 -20.94
CA ALA A 47 16.53 -0.32 -21.82
C ALA A 47 16.37 -0.77 -23.29
N ALA A 48 17.24 -1.65 -23.77
CA ALA A 48 17.15 -2.19 -25.12
C ALA A 48 15.84 -2.97 -25.33
N ARG A 49 15.45 -3.83 -24.39
CA ARG A 49 14.20 -4.60 -24.46
C ARG A 49 12.96 -3.71 -24.41
N LEU A 50 12.94 -2.71 -23.53
CA LEU A 50 11.86 -1.72 -23.46
C LEU A 50 11.75 -0.96 -24.80
N LYS A 51 12.88 -0.56 -25.38
CA LYS A 51 12.89 0.07 -26.70
C LYS A 51 12.32 -0.85 -27.79
N THR A 52 12.73 -2.12 -27.85
CA THR A 52 12.17 -3.08 -28.80
C THR A 52 10.65 -3.22 -28.65
N VAL A 53 10.15 -3.28 -27.41
CA VAL A 53 8.70 -3.31 -27.14
C VAL A 53 8.01 -2.05 -27.65
N CYS A 54 8.56 -0.87 -27.35
CA CYS A 54 8.02 0.40 -27.85
C CYS A 54 8.00 0.45 -29.39
N ASP A 55 9.08 0.05 -30.05
CA ASP A 55 9.20 0.09 -31.51
C ASP A 55 8.25 -0.91 -32.19
N THR A 56 7.99 -2.06 -31.56
CA THR A 56 7.18 -3.14 -32.14
C THR A 56 5.69 -3.03 -31.81
N HIS A 57 5.34 -2.59 -30.60
CA HIS A 57 3.99 -2.64 -30.05
C HIS A 57 3.45 -1.28 -29.58
N GLY A 58 4.28 -0.24 -29.60
CA GLY A 58 3.95 1.07 -29.06
C GLY A 58 4.12 1.14 -27.54
N GLY A 59 4.37 2.35 -27.02
CA GLY A 59 4.55 2.58 -25.58
C GLY A 59 3.35 2.17 -24.70
N GLU A 60 2.16 2.26 -25.27
CA GLU A 60 0.87 1.85 -24.69
C GLU A 60 0.86 0.39 -24.24
N SER A 61 1.72 -0.48 -24.79
CA SER A 61 1.83 -1.87 -24.38
C SER A 61 2.60 -2.07 -23.06
N ILE A 62 3.18 -1.01 -22.50
CA ILE A 62 3.92 -1.04 -21.24
C ILE A 62 2.99 -0.65 -20.10
N PHE A 63 2.83 -1.58 -19.14
CA PHE A 63 2.07 -1.35 -17.91
C PHE A 63 3.00 -1.13 -16.72
N PHE A 64 2.83 0.00 -16.03
CA PHE A 64 3.60 0.29 -14.82
C PHE A 64 2.81 -0.02 -13.56
N TYR A 65 3.31 -0.96 -12.75
CA TYR A 65 2.72 -1.26 -11.45
C TYR A 65 3.66 -0.82 -10.33
N GLY A 66 3.30 0.24 -9.61
CA GLY A 66 4.09 0.73 -8.48
C GLY A 66 3.95 2.22 -8.21
N GLY A 67 4.91 2.80 -7.51
CA GLY A 67 5.02 4.25 -7.32
C GLY A 67 4.15 4.88 -6.22
N GLY A 68 3.50 4.09 -5.38
CA GLY A 68 2.77 4.61 -4.23
C GLY A 68 2.33 3.50 -3.29
N GLY A 69 3.18 3.16 -2.32
CA GLY A 69 2.88 2.17 -1.30
C GLY A 69 3.60 2.49 0.01
N GLN A 70 3.23 1.80 1.09
CA GLN A 70 3.72 2.02 2.47
C GLN A 70 5.24 1.89 2.67
N GLY A 71 5.99 1.49 1.63
CA GLY A 71 7.45 1.37 1.64
C GLY A 71 8.22 2.47 0.91
N ASN A 72 7.60 3.21 -0.02
CA ASN A 72 8.22 4.36 -0.72
C ASN A 72 7.17 5.08 -1.60
N HIS A 73 6.94 6.37 -1.35
CA HIS A 73 6.05 7.22 -2.16
C HIS A 73 6.74 7.87 -3.35
N LEU A 74 8.09 7.95 -3.36
CA LEU A 74 8.86 8.63 -4.39
C LEU A 74 8.88 7.89 -5.74
N GLY A 75 8.56 6.60 -5.75
CA GLY A 75 8.47 5.83 -6.99
C GLY A 75 7.44 6.42 -7.98
N GLY A 76 6.41 7.11 -7.48
CA GLY A 76 5.42 7.79 -8.31
C GLY A 76 5.97 9.06 -8.96
N ALA A 77 6.83 9.79 -8.25
CA ALA A 77 7.53 10.95 -8.78
C ALA A 77 8.62 10.54 -9.79
N TYR A 78 9.43 9.52 -9.46
CA TYR A 78 10.54 9.08 -10.32
C TYR A 78 10.08 8.36 -11.60
N SER A 79 8.92 7.69 -11.58
CA SER A 79 8.42 6.98 -12.76
C SER A 79 7.90 7.92 -13.86
N GLY A 80 7.52 9.16 -13.54
CA GLY A 80 6.88 10.06 -14.49
C GLY A 80 7.70 10.33 -15.77
N ALA A 81 9.00 10.60 -15.61
CA ALA A 81 9.90 10.84 -16.76
C ALA A 81 10.09 9.58 -17.61
N LEU A 82 10.26 8.42 -16.96
CA LEU A 82 10.39 7.12 -17.64
C LEU A 82 9.14 6.77 -18.45
N LEU A 83 7.96 6.90 -17.84
CA LEU A 83 6.70 6.56 -18.53
C LEU A 83 6.45 7.47 -19.73
N ARG A 84 6.76 8.77 -19.61
CA ARG A 84 6.66 9.71 -20.73
C ARG A 84 7.64 9.35 -21.86
N ALA A 85 8.89 9.03 -21.52
CA ALA A 85 9.89 8.64 -22.51
C ALA A 85 9.53 7.34 -23.25
N LEU A 86 8.88 6.40 -22.55
CA LEU A 86 8.41 5.14 -23.12
C LEU A 86 7.09 5.26 -23.87
N GLY A 87 6.34 6.36 -23.70
CA GLY A 87 4.96 6.48 -24.20
C GLY A 87 3.96 5.58 -23.47
N ALA A 88 4.25 5.21 -22.21
CA ALA A 88 3.41 4.33 -21.42
C ALA A 88 2.17 5.08 -20.88
N ARG A 89 0.98 4.52 -21.14
CA ARG A 89 -0.30 5.09 -20.68
C ARG A 89 -0.83 4.48 -19.41
N TYR A 90 -0.69 3.16 -19.28
CA TYR A 90 -1.34 2.42 -18.21
C TYR A 90 -0.43 2.29 -17.00
N ARG A 91 -0.96 2.68 -15.85
CA ARG A 91 -0.31 2.49 -14.57
C ARG A 91 -1.31 2.14 -13.48
N SER A 92 -0.86 1.39 -12.49
CA SER A 92 -1.60 1.13 -11.27
C SER A 92 -0.63 1.05 -10.08
N ASN A 93 -1.16 1.08 -8.86
CA ASN A 93 -0.38 1.06 -7.64
C ASN A 93 -1.19 0.38 -6.52
N PRO A 94 -0.56 0.08 -5.36
CA PRO A 94 -1.28 -0.50 -4.22
C PRO A 94 -2.50 0.29 -3.74
N LEU A 95 -2.56 1.62 -3.92
CA LEU A 95 -3.77 2.40 -3.58
C LEU A 95 -4.94 2.02 -4.47
N ALA A 96 -4.70 1.66 -5.74
CA ALA A 96 -5.75 1.17 -6.63
C ALA A 96 -6.41 -0.10 -6.07
N GLN A 97 -5.63 -0.96 -5.39
CA GLN A 97 -6.09 -2.20 -4.77
C GLN A 97 -6.81 -1.97 -3.44
N GLU A 98 -6.33 -1.04 -2.60
CA GLU A 98 -6.82 -0.89 -1.22
C GLU A 98 -7.81 0.27 -1.02
N LYS A 99 -7.68 1.37 -1.77
CA LYS A 99 -8.27 2.69 -1.40
C LYS A 99 -9.20 3.32 -2.43
N THR A 100 -9.28 2.79 -3.64
CA THR A 100 -10.15 3.37 -4.69
C THR A 100 -11.62 3.40 -4.28
N GLY A 101 -12.11 2.35 -3.62
CA GLY A 101 -13.50 2.28 -3.16
C GLY A 101 -13.82 3.33 -2.10
N GLU A 102 -12.92 3.52 -1.13
CA GLU A 102 -13.04 4.56 -0.09
C GLU A 102 -13.05 5.95 -0.73
N GLY A 103 -12.10 6.23 -1.61
CA GLY A 103 -12.04 7.52 -2.31
C GLY A 103 -13.27 7.82 -3.17
N PHE A 104 -13.86 6.80 -3.81
CA PHE A 104 -15.10 6.97 -4.58
C PHE A 104 -16.26 7.37 -3.68
N VAL A 105 -16.46 6.67 -2.56
CA VAL A 105 -17.56 6.95 -1.63
C VAL A 105 -17.38 8.32 -0.97
N ASP A 106 -16.18 8.63 -0.46
CA ASP A 106 -15.86 9.91 0.17
C ASP A 106 -16.12 11.10 -0.77
N ALA A 107 -15.74 10.99 -2.04
CA ALA A 107 -15.99 12.05 -3.01
C ALA A 107 -17.49 12.33 -3.23
N HIS A 108 -18.34 11.29 -3.21
CA HIS A 108 -19.78 11.42 -3.46
C HIS A 108 -20.58 11.78 -2.22
N LEU A 109 -20.12 11.39 -1.02
CA LEU A 109 -20.83 11.67 0.23
C LEU A 109 -20.37 12.97 0.89
N THR A 110 -19.06 13.25 0.87
CA THR A 110 -18.46 14.33 1.67
C THR A 110 -17.64 15.31 0.84
N GLY A 111 -17.51 15.08 -0.47
CA GLY A 111 -16.74 15.94 -1.38
C GLY A 111 -15.22 15.82 -1.22
N GLY A 112 -14.75 14.86 -0.42
CA GLY A 112 -13.33 14.71 -0.09
C GLY A 112 -13.10 13.70 1.02
N HIS A 113 -11.83 13.33 1.22
CA HIS A 113 -11.45 12.30 2.19
C HIS A 113 -11.78 12.71 3.62
N THR A 114 -12.36 11.79 4.39
CA THR A 114 -12.71 12.04 5.79
C THR A 114 -11.95 11.13 6.74
N THR A 115 -11.84 11.59 7.99
CA THR A 115 -11.29 10.78 9.09
C THR A 115 -12.25 10.85 10.27
N GLY A 116 -12.44 9.72 10.95
CA GLY A 116 -13.33 9.65 12.10
C GLY A 116 -12.70 10.29 13.34
N ASP A 117 -13.42 11.20 13.99
CA ASP A 117 -13.04 11.78 15.28
C ASP A 117 -13.48 10.86 16.44
N VAL A 118 -12.77 9.75 16.58
CA VAL A 118 -13.06 8.72 17.60
C VAL A 118 -12.92 9.28 19.02
N GLN A 119 -12.13 10.34 19.23
CA GLN A 119 -11.89 10.90 20.57
C GLN A 119 -13.08 11.67 21.11
N ASN A 120 -13.85 12.33 20.23
CA ASN A 120 -15.00 13.14 20.61
C ASN A 120 -16.35 12.49 20.25
N ALA A 121 -16.34 11.29 19.69
CA ALA A 121 -17.57 10.60 19.29
C ALA A 121 -18.28 9.94 20.47
N ASP A 122 -19.59 10.21 20.62
CA ASP A 122 -20.44 9.52 21.58
C ASP A 122 -20.58 8.03 21.25
N VAL A 123 -20.54 7.69 19.96
CA VAL A 123 -20.67 6.33 19.44
C VAL A 123 -19.62 6.11 18.35
N SER A 124 -18.84 5.03 18.48
CA SER A 124 -17.86 4.60 17.49
C SER A 124 -18.18 3.20 16.96
N LEU A 125 -18.37 3.08 15.64
CA LEU A 125 -18.61 1.82 14.95
C LEU A 125 -17.40 1.40 14.11
N PHE A 126 -16.89 0.20 14.35
CA PHE A 126 -15.78 -0.36 13.57
C PHE A 126 -16.28 -1.56 12.75
N LEU A 127 -16.38 -1.41 11.43
CA LEU A 127 -16.79 -2.48 10.52
C LEU A 127 -15.56 -3.09 9.85
N GLY A 128 -15.32 -4.40 10.08
CA GLY A 128 -14.17 -5.12 9.50
C GLY A 128 -12.78 -4.63 9.95
N LYS A 129 -12.71 -3.69 10.90
CA LYS A 129 -11.46 -3.07 11.39
C LYS A 129 -11.15 -3.50 12.81
N ASN A 130 -9.88 -3.79 13.07
CA ASN A 130 -9.35 -3.95 14.42
C ASN A 130 -8.36 -2.81 14.74
N PRO A 131 -8.80 -1.69 15.35
CA PRO A 131 -7.94 -0.53 15.60
C PRO A 131 -6.87 -0.76 16.68
N TRP A 132 -6.95 -1.86 17.44
CA TRP A 132 -6.02 -2.14 18.52
C TRP A 132 -4.60 -2.49 18.04
N PRO A 133 -4.43 -3.40 17.04
CA PRO A 133 -3.17 -3.63 16.35
C PRO A 133 -3.02 -2.87 15.03
N SER A 134 -4.12 -2.54 14.34
CA SER A 134 -4.07 -1.95 12.98
C SER A 134 -4.09 -0.43 13.01
N HIS A 135 -3.36 0.19 12.08
CA HIS A 135 -3.25 1.65 11.95
C HIS A 135 -4.60 2.33 11.68
N GLY A 136 -4.74 3.61 12.03
CA GLY A 136 -5.90 4.45 11.66
C GLY A 136 -6.69 5.07 12.80
N VAL A 137 -6.31 4.85 14.07
CA VAL A 137 -6.79 5.64 15.22
C VAL A 137 -5.56 6.13 16.00
N PRO A 138 -5.35 7.46 16.12
CA PRO A 138 -4.24 8.00 16.89
C PRO A 138 -4.31 7.55 18.34
N ARG A 139 -3.21 6.99 18.87
CA ARG A 139 -3.13 6.45 20.25
C ARG A 139 -4.25 5.45 20.56
N ALA A 140 -4.60 4.58 19.60
CA ALA A 140 -5.74 3.66 19.68
C ALA A 140 -5.90 2.94 21.03
N ARG A 141 -4.81 2.42 21.60
CA ARG A 141 -4.85 1.71 22.90
C ARG A 141 -5.31 2.59 24.06
N THR A 142 -4.92 3.87 24.07
CA THR A 142 -5.32 4.81 25.12
C THR A 142 -6.77 5.22 24.89
N VAL A 143 -7.09 5.71 23.69
CA VAL A 143 -8.44 6.20 23.33
C VAL A 143 -9.51 5.12 23.57
N LEU A 144 -9.28 3.88 23.12
CA LEU A 144 -10.25 2.80 23.30
C LEU A 144 -10.39 2.36 24.76
N LYS A 145 -9.32 2.46 25.57
CA LYS A 145 -9.40 2.19 27.01
C LYS A 145 -10.16 3.29 27.75
N ASP A 146 -10.00 4.54 27.33
CA ASP A 146 -10.69 5.67 27.94
C ASP A 146 -12.19 5.59 27.64
N ILE A 147 -12.58 5.31 26.39
CA ILE A 147 -13.97 5.04 25.99
C ILE A 147 -14.56 3.86 26.79
N ALA A 148 -13.81 2.77 26.96
CA ALA A 148 -14.31 1.60 27.71
C ALA A 148 -14.46 1.85 29.21
N LYS A 149 -13.77 2.85 29.77
CA LYS A 149 -13.82 3.20 31.19
C LYS A 149 -14.85 4.27 31.51
N ASP A 150 -15.29 5.06 30.53
CA ASP A 150 -16.28 6.12 30.77
C ASP A 150 -17.66 5.46 31.02
N PRO A 151 -18.20 5.57 32.25
CA PRO A 151 -19.52 5.03 32.56
C PRO A 151 -20.65 6.01 32.15
N THR A 152 -20.30 7.20 31.66
CA THR A 152 -21.23 8.30 31.41
C THR A 152 -21.52 8.41 29.91
N PRO A 153 -22.78 8.30 29.46
CA PRO A 153 -23.13 8.67 28.09
C PRO A 153 -22.82 10.16 27.88
N HIS A 154 -22.09 10.50 26.82
CA HIS A 154 -21.63 11.86 26.53
C HIS A 154 -22.75 12.87 26.19
N HIS A 155 -24.02 12.45 26.20
CA HIS A 155 -25.19 13.24 25.82
C HIS A 155 -25.48 14.46 26.75
N ASP A 156 -24.78 14.57 27.89
CA ASP A 156 -24.96 15.61 28.90
C ASP A 156 -23.87 16.71 28.89
N ARG A 157 -22.95 16.72 27.90
CA ARG A 157 -21.90 17.74 27.79
C ARG A 157 -22.27 18.83 26.77
N HIS A 158 -23.16 19.75 27.16
CA HIS A 158 -23.39 21.02 26.49
C HIS A 158 -23.37 22.18 27.48
#